data_AF-A0A9Q3P6R7-F1
#
_entry.id   AF-A0A9Q3P6R7-F1
#
_cell.length_a   1.000
_cell.length_b   1.000
_cell.length_c   1.000
_cell.angle_alpha   90.00
_cell.angle_beta   90.00
_cell.angle_gamma   90.00
#
_symmetry.space_group_name_H-M   'P 1'
#
loop_
_entity.id
_entity.type
_entity.pdbx_description
1 polymer ?
#
loop_
_entity_poly.entity_id
_entity_poly.type
_entity_poly.pdbx_seq_one_letter_code
_entity_poly.pdbx_strand_id
1 'polypeptide(L)'
;MEDSFEYAKDKWDRSHATPAFKVGDLVLVSTTNFNNIKGFKMLKDSFSGPFFIKVLPGENEIQVELSEELSNKHPTFPVSRIKPFSTSDAERFPLINKAPQHIPPIESSGTRKITKVLKEMKLRTKKVREYLVRYSDPTCEYEWLSEKKITEAPKLLRNLKNTRNSLMTK
;
A
#
# COMPACT_ATOMS: atom_id res chain seq x y z
N MET A 1 -33.17 37.09 -1.55
CA MET A 1 -32.18 36.25 -2.26
C MET A 1 -30.76 36.61 -1.81
N GLU A 2 -30.47 37.89 -1.54
CA GLU A 2 -29.19 38.38 -0.98
C GLU A 2 -28.83 37.71 0.36
N ASP A 3 -29.78 37.54 1.28
CA ASP A 3 -29.55 36.87 2.58
C ASP A 3 -29.00 35.44 2.48
N SER A 4 -29.36 34.69 1.44
CA SER A 4 -28.91 33.29 1.28
C SER A 4 -27.46 33.21 0.81
N PHE A 5 -27.02 34.16 -0.02
CA PHE A 5 -25.63 34.26 -0.46
C PHE A 5 -24.72 34.72 0.67
N GLU A 6 -25.17 35.71 1.45
CA GLU A 6 -24.43 36.18 2.62
C GLU A 6 -24.28 35.09 3.69
N TYR A 7 -25.36 34.36 3.98
CA TYR A 7 -25.32 33.22 4.89
C TYR A 7 -24.35 32.12 4.44
N ALA A 8 -24.35 31.80 3.13
CA ALA A 8 -23.45 30.79 2.58
C ALA A 8 -21.99 31.23 2.64
N LYS A 9 -21.71 32.51 2.32
CA LYS A 9 -20.38 33.10 2.38
C LYS A 9 -19.85 33.12 3.81
N ASP A 10 -20.62 33.61 4.77
CA ASP A 10 -20.18 33.73 6.16
C ASP A 10 -19.92 32.36 6.81
N LYS A 11 -20.76 31.35 6.50
CA LYS A 11 -20.51 29.96 6.93
C LYS A 11 -19.24 29.38 6.31
N TRP A 12 -18.96 29.70 5.05
CA TRP A 12 -17.76 29.27 4.35
C TRP A 12 -16.51 29.90 4.97
N ASP A 13 -16.49 31.23 5.11
CA ASP A 13 -15.37 31.99 5.65
C ASP A 13 -15.04 31.56 7.09
N ARG A 14 -16.06 31.26 7.91
CA ARG A 14 -15.86 30.72 9.27
C ARG A 14 -15.22 29.33 9.32
N SER A 15 -15.44 28.49 8.30
CA SER A 15 -14.95 27.11 8.27
C SER A 15 -13.67 26.93 7.45
N HIS A 16 -13.35 27.86 6.56
CA HIS A 16 -12.24 27.78 5.61
C HIS A 16 -11.14 28.82 5.87
N ALA A 17 -10.91 29.16 7.14
CA ALA A 17 -9.76 29.98 7.52
C ALA A 17 -8.46 29.31 7.05
N THR A 18 -7.71 29.99 6.19
CA THR A 18 -6.41 29.54 5.71
C THR A 18 -5.42 29.52 6.87
N PRO A 19 -4.74 28.39 7.14
CA PRO A 19 -3.72 28.35 8.17
C PRO A 19 -2.58 29.30 7.80
N ALA A 20 -2.06 30.05 8.77
CA ALA A 20 -0.86 30.84 8.57
C ALA A 20 0.37 29.94 8.61
N PHE A 21 1.08 29.81 7.49
CA PHE A 21 2.29 29.01 7.37
C PHE A 21 3.55 29.88 7.51
N LYS A 22 4.60 29.36 8.13
CA LYS A 22 5.91 30.00 8.21
C LYS A 22 6.98 29.13 7.57
N VAL A 23 8.05 29.78 7.10
CA VAL A 23 9.24 29.07 6.62
C VAL A 23 9.83 28.25 7.77
N GLY A 24 10.09 26.97 7.51
CA GLY A 24 10.56 26.00 8.51
C GLY A 24 9.47 25.15 9.17
N ASP A 25 8.18 25.45 8.96
CA ASP A 25 7.11 24.60 9.48
C ASP A 25 7.08 23.24 8.77
N LEU A 26 6.64 22.21 9.51
CA LEU A 26 6.37 20.89 8.97
C LEU A 26 4.96 20.83 8.41
N VAL A 27 4.83 20.30 7.19
CA VAL A 27 3.55 20.21 6.49
C VAL A 27 3.39 18.89 5.75
N LEU A 28 2.14 18.48 5.58
CA LEU A 28 1.73 17.32 4.81
C LEU A 28 1.23 17.75 3.43
N VAL A 29 1.65 17.04 2.37
CA VAL A 29 1.24 17.33 0.99
C VAL A 29 0.21 16.32 0.49
N SER A 30 -0.91 16.79 -0.07
CA SER A 30 -2.00 15.93 -0.55
C SER A 30 -1.61 15.11 -1.78
N THR A 31 -1.86 13.80 -1.76
CA THR A 31 -1.46 12.83 -2.81
C THR A 31 -2.53 12.60 -3.89
N THR A 32 -3.62 13.36 -3.87
CA THR A 32 -4.82 13.12 -4.70
C THR A 32 -4.49 13.09 -6.20
N ASN A 33 -3.57 13.95 -6.64
CA ASN A 33 -3.14 14.08 -8.04
C ASN A 33 -1.78 13.41 -8.34
N PHE A 34 -1.29 12.58 -7.44
CA PHE A 34 -0.03 11.88 -7.63
C PHE A 34 -0.30 10.51 -8.26
N ASN A 35 0.17 10.35 -9.51
CA ASN A 35 0.07 9.10 -10.27
C ASN A 35 1.26 8.17 -10.05
N ASN A 36 2.36 8.67 -9.48
CA ASN A 36 3.64 7.95 -9.35
C ASN A 36 3.84 7.33 -7.96
N ILE A 37 2.86 7.44 -7.07
CA ILE A 37 2.93 6.79 -5.75
C ILE A 37 2.58 5.32 -5.95
N LYS A 38 3.50 4.45 -5.51
CA LYS A 38 3.36 3.01 -5.62
C LYS A 38 2.20 2.53 -4.73
N GLY A 39 1.23 1.82 -5.29
CA GLY A 39 0.16 1.19 -4.53
C GLY A 39 -1.21 1.28 -5.20
N PHE A 40 -2.19 0.58 -4.61
CA PHE A 40 -3.58 0.64 -5.05
C PHE A 40 -4.25 1.94 -4.57
N LYS A 41 -5.12 2.53 -5.39
CA LYS A 41 -5.76 3.84 -5.11
C LYS A 41 -6.47 3.92 -3.75
N MET A 42 -7.00 2.80 -3.23
CA MET A 42 -7.69 2.78 -1.92
C MET A 42 -6.75 2.60 -0.72
N LEU A 43 -5.52 2.11 -0.94
CA LEU A 43 -4.54 1.86 0.12
C LEU A 43 -3.47 2.95 0.21
N LYS A 44 -3.47 3.91 -0.71
CA LYS A 44 -2.53 5.03 -0.66
C LYS A 44 -2.98 6.04 0.38
N ASP A 45 -2.04 6.56 1.14
CA ASP A 45 -2.29 7.67 2.04
C ASP A 45 -2.71 8.89 1.25
N SER A 46 -3.74 9.60 1.73
CA SER A 46 -4.24 10.82 1.08
C SER A 46 -3.29 12.02 1.21
N PHE A 47 -2.35 11.94 2.15
CA PHE A 47 -1.29 12.92 2.38
C PHE A 47 0.04 12.19 2.55
N SER A 48 1.10 12.74 1.97
CA SER A 48 2.46 12.23 2.08
C SER A 48 3.28 13.17 2.95
N GLY A 49 4.11 12.57 3.80
CA GLY A 49 5.30 13.12 4.46
C GLY A 49 5.09 14.35 5.34
N PRO A 50 5.77 14.48 6.48
CA PRO A 50 6.11 15.80 6.97
C PRO A 50 7.26 16.35 6.12
N PHE A 51 6.98 17.41 5.37
CA PHE A 51 7.97 18.17 4.58
C PHE A 51 8.20 19.54 5.19
N PHE A 52 9.40 20.07 5.02
CA PHE A 52 9.73 21.43 5.47
C PHE A 52 9.31 22.46 4.43
N ILE A 53 8.71 23.56 4.89
CA ILE A 53 8.48 24.74 4.05
C ILE A 53 9.81 25.47 3.85
N LYS A 54 10.27 25.54 2.61
CA LYS A 54 11.52 26.23 2.23
C LYS A 54 11.29 27.71 2.00
N VAL A 55 10.26 28.06 1.23
CA VAL A 55 9.94 29.43 0.83
C VAL A 55 8.42 29.56 0.69
N LEU A 56 7.91 30.78 0.89
CA LEU A 56 6.53 31.16 0.58
C LEU A 56 6.58 32.15 -0.60
N PRO A 57 6.51 31.68 -1.86
CA PRO A 57 6.62 32.54 -3.05
C PRO A 57 5.49 33.58 -3.15
N GLY A 58 4.32 33.27 -2.58
CA GLY A 58 3.16 34.16 -2.54
C GLY A 58 2.15 33.70 -1.49
N GLU A 59 1.03 34.43 -1.37
CA GLU A 59 0.00 34.17 -0.35
C GLU A 59 -0.64 32.77 -0.47
N ASN A 60 -0.83 32.29 -1.70
CA ASN A 60 -1.51 31.03 -2.00
C ASN A 60 -0.57 29.90 -2.41
N GLU A 61 0.75 30.11 -2.37
CA GLU A 61 1.73 29.14 -2.84
C GLU A 61 2.82 28.90 -1.80
N ILE A 62 3.19 27.63 -1.62
CA ILE A 62 4.20 27.20 -0.67
C ILE A 62 5.17 26.29 -1.41
N GLN A 63 6.46 26.57 -1.25
CA GLN A 63 7.52 25.70 -1.75
C GLN A 63 8.02 24.80 -0.62
N VAL A 64 7.92 23.49 -0.81
CA VAL A 64 8.36 22.49 0.16
C VAL A 64 9.58 21.73 -0.32
N GLU A 65 10.36 21.22 0.62
CA GLU A 65 11.45 20.29 0.35
C GLU A 65 10.90 18.86 0.25
N LEU A 66 10.82 18.33 -0.97
CA LEU A 66 10.29 16.99 -1.24
C LEU A 66 11.37 15.92 -1.05
N SER A 67 10.96 14.78 -0.50
CA SER A 67 11.79 13.57 -0.42
C SER A 67 12.01 12.95 -1.81
N GLU A 68 13.03 12.09 -1.94
CA GLU A 68 13.45 11.46 -3.21
C GLU A 68 12.30 10.77 -3.94
N GLU A 69 11.37 10.14 -3.21
CA GLU A 69 10.18 9.48 -3.79
C GLU A 69 9.28 10.43 -4.60
N LEU A 70 9.25 11.72 -4.23
CA LEU A 70 8.44 12.76 -4.85
C LEU A 70 9.28 13.82 -5.59
N SER A 71 10.59 13.61 -5.71
CA SER A 71 11.52 14.53 -6.40
C SER A 71 11.13 14.85 -7.84
N ASN A 72 10.43 13.93 -8.51
CA ASN A 72 9.91 14.12 -9.87
C ASN A 72 8.74 15.12 -9.96
N LYS A 73 8.22 15.63 -8.83
CA LYS A 73 7.11 16.59 -8.78
C LYS A 73 7.63 17.98 -8.48
N HIS A 74 6.90 18.98 -8.98
CA HIS A 74 7.23 20.36 -8.70
C HIS A 74 7.05 20.65 -7.20
N PRO A 75 8.04 21.29 -6.53
CA PRO A 75 8.02 21.49 -5.08
C PRO A 75 7.05 22.58 -4.62
N THR A 76 6.51 23.39 -5.53
CA THR A 76 5.52 24.42 -5.19
C THR A 76 4.11 23.84 -5.25
N PHE A 77 3.36 24.00 -4.16
CA PHE A 77 1.97 23.56 -4.03
C PHE A 77 1.09 24.70 -3.55
N PRO A 78 -0.20 24.72 -3.94
CA PRO A 78 -1.15 25.66 -3.40
C PRO A 78 -1.47 25.32 -1.93
N VAL A 79 -1.77 26.35 -1.14
CA VAL A 79 -2.10 26.22 0.30
C VAL A 79 -3.23 25.21 0.55
N SER A 80 -4.20 25.12 -0.36
CA SER A 80 -5.33 24.18 -0.28
C SER A 80 -4.94 22.69 -0.34
N ARG A 81 -3.75 22.37 -0.85
CA ARG A 81 -3.22 21.00 -0.93
C ARG A 81 -2.26 20.67 0.21
N ILE A 82 -2.09 21.60 1.13
CA ILE A 82 -1.15 21.49 2.24
C ILE A 82 -1.95 21.44 3.53
N LYS A 83 -1.54 20.53 4.42
CA LYS A 83 -2.10 20.42 5.75
C LYS A 83 -0.98 20.66 6.77
N PRO A 84 -1.19 21.47 7.82
CA PRO A 84 -0.19 21.62 8.88
C PRO A 84 0.07 20.27 9.55
N PHE A 85 1.34 19.95 9.78
CA PHE A 85 1.73 18.75 10.50
C PHE A 85 1.67 19.01 12.00
N SER A 86 0.85 18.25 12.72
CA SER A 86 0.83 18.25 14.19
C SER A 86 1.54 17.00 14.67
N THR A 87 2.60 17.18 15.44
CA THR A 87 3.19 16.08 16.22
C THR A 87 2.13 15.54 17.19
N SER A 88 2.14 14.23 17.42
CA SER A 88 1.27 13.63 18.43
C SER A 88 1.67 14.13 19.81
N ASP A 89 0.71 14.73 20.52
CA ASP A 89 0.90 15.16 21.89
C ASP A 89 0.88 13.94 22.82
N ALA A 90 2.03 13.66 23.44
CA ALA A 90 2.22 12.50 24.32
C ALA A 90 1.42 12.63 25.62
N GLU A 91 1.11 13.85 26.08
CA GLU A 91 0.29 14.06 27.28
C GLU A 91 -1.18 13.76 27.02
N ARG A 92 -1.67 14.23 25.86
CA ARG A 92 -3.05 13.97 25.44
C ARG A 92 -3.28 12.53 25.00
N PHE A 93 -2.28 11.88 24.41
CA PHE A 93 -2.40 10.54 23.85
C PHE A 93 -1.24 9.60 24.29
N PRO A 94 -1.18 9.23 25.57
CA PRO A 94 -0.05 8.46 26.12
C PRO A 94 0.07 7.03 25.59
N LEU A 95 -1.02 6.48 25.02
CA LEU A 95 -1.08 5.10 24.51
C LEU A 95 -0.57 4.93 23.07
N ILE A 96 -0.42 6.01 22.30
CA ILE A 96 -0.05 5.93 20.86
C ILE A 96 1.38 5.40 20.67
N ASN A 97 2.30 5.75 21.57
CA ASN A 97 3.74 5.50 21.37
C ASN A 97 4.26 4.24 22.11
N LYS A 98 3.41 3.48 22.81
CA LYS A 98 3.87 2.52 23.84
C LYS A 98 3.45 1.06 23.67
N ALA A 99 2.55 0.72 22.76
CA ALA A 99 2.22 -0.69 22.55
C ALA A 99 3.26 -1.31 21.60
N PRO A 100 4.23 -2.11 22.07
CA PRO A 100 4.96 -2.97 21.15
C PRO A 100 3.92 -3.78 20.38
N GLN A 101 3.95 -3.68 19.05
CA GLN A 101 3.07 -4.48 18.22
C GLN A 101 3.33 -5.94 18.58
N HIS A 102 2.35 -6.58 19.22
CA HIS A 102 2.42 -8.00 19.51
C HIS A 102 2.29 -8.72 18.16
N ILE A 103 3.43 -8.91 17.50
CA ILE A 103 3.50 -9.75 16.31
C ILE A 103 3.13 -11.15 16.81
N PRO A 104 1.99 -11.72 16.40
CA PRO A 104 1.66 -13.08 16.79
C PRO A 104 2.83 -13.97 16.41
N PRO A 105 3.17 -14.99 17.23
CA PRO A 105 4.21 -15.94 16.88
C PRO A 105 3.92 -16.45 15.46
N ILE A 106 4.79 -16.13 14.51
CA ILE A 106 4.68 -16.70 13.18
C ILE A 106 4.98 -18.17 13.38
N GLU A 107 3.98 -19.03 13.24
CA GLU A 107 4.22 -20.46 13.21
C GLU A 107 5.25 -20.67 12.10
N SER A 108 6.48 -21.03 12.50
CA SER A 108 7.50 -21.44 11.55
C SER A 108 6.82 -22.47 10.69
N SER A 109 6.68 -22.20 9.39
CA SER A 109 5.98 -23.08 8.48
C SER A 109 6.72 -24.40 8.47
N GLY A 110 6.35 -25.30 9.39
CA GLY A 110 6.76 -26.69 9.38
C GLY A 110 6.47 -27.16 7.97
N THR A 111 7.40 -27.92 7.39
CA THR A 111 7.35 -28.37 6.00
C THR A 111 5.95 -28.88 5.67
N ARG A 112 5.12 -28.03 5.06
CA ARG A 112 3.69 -28.28 4.88
C ARG A 112 3.58 -29.48 3.96
N LYS A 113 2.85 -30.51 4.39
CA LYS A 113 2.77 -31.74 3.62
C LYS A 113 1.92 -31.50 2.38
N ILE A 114 2.51 -31.79 1.22
CA ILE A 114 1.84 -31.65 -0.06
C ILE A 114 1.07 -32.94 -0.36
N THR A 115 -0.24 -32.83 -0.60
CA THR A 115 -1.11 -33.99 -0.88
C THR A 115 -1.22 -34.27 -2.37
N LYS A 116 -1.44 -33.23 -3.19
CA LYS A 116 -1.73 -33.41 -4.62
C LYS A 116 -1.24 -32.23 -5.46
N VAL A 117 -0.77 -32.51 -6.67
CA VAL A 117 -0.56 -31.50 -7.71
C VAL A 117 -1.77 -31.51 -8.64
N LEU A 118 -2.35 -30.34 -8.88
CA LEU A 118 -3.59 -30.17 -9.64
C LEU A 118 -3.33 -29.78 -11.09
N LYS A 119 -2.42 -28.83 -11.32
CA LYS A 119 -2.17 -28.26 -12.65
C LYS A 119 -0.67 -28.05 -12.87
N GLU A 120 -0.27 -28.08 -14.14
CA GLU A 120 1.03 -27.60 -14.58
C GLU A 120 0.87 -26.33 -15.41
N MET A 121 1.77 -25.36 -15.22
CA MET A 121 1.87 -24.15 -16.01
C MET A 121 3.30 -24.01 -16.51
N LYS A 122 3.45 -23.67 -17.78
CA LYS A 122 4.75 -23.32 -18.36
C LYS A 122 4.83 -21.81 -18.45
N LEU A 123 5.80 -21.20 -17.76
CA LEU A 123 6.07 -19.78 -17.99
C LEU A 123 6.56 -19.60 -19.44
N ARG A 124 6.04 -18.61 -20.16
CA ARG A 124 6.53 -18.29 -21.51
C ARG A 124 7.93 -17.67 -21.47
N THR A 125 8.19 -16.87 -20.45
CA THR A 125 9.42 -16.07 -20.32
C THR A 125 10.62 -16.88 -19.83
N LYS A 126 10.39 -17.87 -18.98
CA LYS A 126 11.41 -18.78 -18.45
C LYS A 126 10.97 -20.19 -18.84
N LYS A 127 11.84 -21.02 -19.43
CA LYS A 127 11.57 -22.45 -19.73
C LYS A 127 11.42 -23.30 -18.46
N VAL A 128 10.75 -22.76 -17.43
CA VAL A 128 10.54 -23.31 -16.10
C VAL A 128 9.06 -23.66 -15.99
N ARG A 129 8.78 -24.81 -15.38
CA ARG A 129 7.43 -25.28 -15.09
C ARG A 129 7.10 -24.98 -13.64
N GLU A 130 5.89 -24.53 -13.41
CA GLU A 130 5.30 -24.37 -12.09
C GLU A 130 4.11 -25.31 -11.95
N TYR A 131 3.89 -25.74 -10.72
CA TYR A 131 2.90 -26.75 -10.38
C TYR A 131 1.97 -26.18 -9.31
N LEU A 132 0.66 -26.26 -9.56
CA LEU A 132 -0.34 -25.84 -8.60
C LEU A 132 -0.52 -26.94 -7.56
N VAL A 133 -0.15 -26.63 -6.33
CA VAL A 133 -0.08 -27.59 -5.24
C VAL A 133 -1.26 -27.44 -4.28
N ARG A 134 -1.81 -28.58 -3.84
CA ARG A 134 -2.76 -28.70 -2.74
C ARG A 134 -2.07 -29.30 -1.52
N TYR A 135 -2.11 -28.53 -0.43
CA TYR A 135 -1.61 -28.95 0.88
C TYR A 135 -2.57 -29.94 1.57
N SER A 136 -2.08 -30.64 2.60
CA SER A 136 -2.91 -31.46 3.50
C SER A 136 -3.89 -30.62 4.28
N ASP A 137 -3.44 -29.44 4.73
CA ASP A 137 -4.20 -28.60 5.63
C ASP A 137 -5.20 -27.77 4.81
N PRO A 138 -6.51 -27.86 5.11
CA PRO A 138 -7.54 -27.20 4.32
C PRO A 138 -7.49 -25.66 4.46
N THR A 139 -6.83 -25.14 5.50
CA THR A 139 -6.62 -23.70 5.72
C THR A 139 -5.55 -23.12 4.79
N CYS A 140 -4.65 -23.96 4.26
CA CYS A 140 -3.60 -23.49 3.38
C CYS A 140 -4.13 -23.25 1.97
N GLU A 141 -3.89 -22.05 1.46
CA GLU A 141 -4.23 -21.68 0.09
C GLU A 141 -3.41 -22.46 -0.95
N TYR A 142 -3.93 -22.56 -2.17
CA TYR A 142 -3.24 -23.19 -3.29
C TYR A 142 -2.08 -22.31 -3.77
N GLU A 143 -0.91 -22.90 -3.96
CA GLU A 143 0.30 -22.18 -4.33
C GLU A 143 0.94 -22.77 -5.59
N TRP A 144 1.53 -21.92 -6.42
CA TRP A 144 2.37 -22.31 -7.54
C TRP A 144 3.80 -22.53 -7.08
N LEU A 145 4.25 -23.77 -7.11
CA LEU A 145 5.60 -24.14 -6.68
C LEU A 145 6.43 -24.71 -7.83
N SER A 146 7.74 -24.44 -7.78
CA SER A 146 8.71 -25.11 -8.66
C SER A 146 8.98 -26.54 -8.18
N GLU A 147 9.39 -27.42 -9.09
CA GLU A 147 9.69 -28.84 -8.78
C GLU A 147 10.64 -29.03 -7.59
N LYS A 148 11.65 -28.17 -7.46
CA LYS A 148 12.65 -28.22 -6.39
C LYS A 148 12.10 -27.95 -4.98
N LYS A 149 10.95 -27.27 -4.86
CA LYS A 149 10.34 -26.93 -3.57
C LYS A 149 9.35 -28.00 -3.07
N ILE A 150 9.09 -29.04 -3.87
CA ILE A 150 8.09 -30.07 -3.56
C ILE A 150 8.81 -31.29 -2.98
N THR A 151 8.56 -31.62 -1.71
CA THR A 151 9.22 -32.74 -1.00
C THR A 151 9.01 -34.10 -1.68
N GLU A 152 7.82 -34.38 -2.21
CA GLU A 152 7.46 -35.64 -2.91
C GLU A 152 7.23 -35.45 -4.42
N ALA A 153 8.01 -34.55 -5.05
CA ALA A 153 7.84 -34.17 -6.46
C ALA A 153 7.67 -35.36 -7.45
N PRO A 154 8.55 -36.38 -7.51
CA PRO A 154 8.50 -37.37 -8.59
C PRO A 154 7.21 -38.21 -8.55
N LYS A 155 6.73 -38.57 -7.36
CA LYS A 155 5.50 -39.37 -7.18
C LYS A 155 4.27 -38.58 -7.60
N LEU A 156 4.16 -37.33 -7.17
CA LEU A 156 3.01 -36.47 -7.46
C LEU A 156 2.94 -36.08 -8.93
N LEU A 157 4.09 -35.79 -9.56
CA LEU A 157 4.17 -35.46 -10.98
C LEU A 157 3.84 -36.67 -11.86
N ARG A 158 4.23 -37.88 -11.45
CA ARG A 158 3.83 -39.12 -12.15
C ARG A 158 2.31 -39.32 -12.11
N ASN A 159 1.69 -39.11 -10.94
CA ASN A 159 0.24 -39.22 -10.80
C ASN A 159 -0.49 -38.20 -11.69
N LEU A 160 -0.03 -36.95 -11.74
CA LEU A 160 -0.58 -35.92 -12.62
C LEU A 160 -0.54 -36.33 -14.10
N LYS A 161 0.59 -36.87 -14.57
CA LYS A 161 0.73 -37.36 -15.95
C LYS A 161 -0.25 -38.51 -16.24
N ASN A 162 -0.39 -39.46 -15.31
CA ASN A 162 -1.32 -40.58 -15.46
C ASN A 162 -2.78 -40.11 -15.53
N THR A 163 -3.18 -39.19 -14.66
CA THR A 163 -4.54 -38.61 -14.69
C THR A 163 -4.80 -37.87 -16.00
N ARG A 164 -3.82 -37.10 -16.50
CA ARG A 164 -3.94 -36.38 -17.77
C ARG A 164 -4.12 -37.33 -18.95
N ASN A 165 -3.33 -38.40 -19.01
CA ASN A 165 -3.42 -39.39 -20.08
C ASN A 165 -4.77 -40.12 -20.03
N SER A 166 -5.27 -40.47 -18.84
CA SER A 166 -6.57 -41.11 -18.67
C SER A 166 -7.75 -40.24 -19.13
N LEU A 167 -7.64 -38.90 -19.00
CA LEU A 167 -8.65 -37.96 -19.48
C LEU A 167 -8.64 -37.79 -21.01
N MET A 168 -7.54 -38.14 -21.68
CA MET A 168 -7.42 -38.04 -23.14
C MET A 168 -7.85 -39.32 -23.87
N THR A 169 -7.95 -40.45 -23.17
CA THR A 169 -8.37 -41.76 -23.72
C THR A 169 -9.87 -42.06 -23.55
N LYS A 170 -10.63 -41.15 -22.93
CA LYS A 170 -12.10 -41.19 -22.86
C LYS A 170 -12.66 -40.12 -23.79
#